data_AF-A0A897N9Q0-F1
#
_entry.id   AF-A0A897N9Q0-F1
#
_cell.length_a   1.000
_cell.length_b   1.000
_cell.length_c   1.000
_cell.angle_alpha   90.00
_cell.angle_beta   90.00
_cell.angle_gamma   90.00
#
_symmetry.space_group_name_H-M   'P 1'
#
loop_
_entity.id
_entity.type
_entity.pdbx_description
1 polymer ?
#
loop_
_entity_poly.entity_id
_entity_poly.type
_entity_poly.pdbx_seq_one_letter_code
_entity_poly.pdbx_strand_id
1 'polypeptide(L)'
;MLGGTAFGASRVGDESRTFVLEQGEECLPITPLRGDETAENLYDWRKAQTQYSSAGTTDLQRDDTSILFLYRDPQGEHYLVVVHDRYDTDRSGSQDGGGSATFRFSGPDSGQWVVTDDLYSGSANYDRWALDQDPQQIDWTWDDFRTDGGVYGPLGDSFEVTIDPAFNEDAALFDQHYEGRITDWQVLSGDRSDPDRTSISMDEPIRIHTGRCEDEPQSGRLDVRIPQGRVNPRSRGLLAVDLYSTDTHPVEDVDHGTIRTHSGVRPVKIRRQSDRDGVVRLFFRMSDVDLTGEETATIRLEAETAVGTHGTGSATVRLVPRPRGGRDEADRDRSGHREDDGGDSKDNDDDEQRGPPDHADTNGRNGDDGRGGPPEGPGRRGP
;
A
#
# COMPACT_ATOMS: atom_id res chain seq x y z
N MET A 1 40.04 -16.99 53.14
CA MET A 1 39.50 -15.66 52.78
C MET A 1 39.26 -15.64 51.28
N LEU A 2 38.11 -15.09 50.90
CA LEU A 2 37.54 -14.91 49.55
C LEU A 2 38.59 -14.34 48.57
N GLY A 3 38.68 -14.69 47.28
CA GLY A 3 37.64 -15.08 46.33
C GLY A 3 37.17 -13.83 45.57
N GLY A 4 37.73 -13.55 44.39
CA GLY A 4 37.41 -12.36 43.60
C GLY A 4 37.85 -12.47 42.15
N THR A 5 37.17 -13.30 41.38
CA THR A 5 37.25 -13.33 39.92
C THR A 5 36.36 -12.21 39.38
N ALA A 6 36.95 -11.20 38.75
CA ALA A 6 36.21 -10.18 38.02
C ALA A 6 35.69 -10.80 36.71
N PHE A 7 34.37 -10.98 36.61
CA PHE A 7 33.72 -11.19 35.32
C PHE A 7 33.67 -9.84 34.62
N GLY A 8 34.57 -9.64 33.66
CA GLY A 8 34.40 -8.60 32.65
C GLY A 8 33.15 -8.96 31.85
N ALA A 9 32.09 -8.17 32.00
CA ALA A 9 30.94 -8.25 31.12
C ALA A 9 31.40 -7.90 29.70
N SER A 10 31.47 -8.91 28.82
CA SER A 10 31.47 -8.66 27.39
C SER A 10 30.20 -7.88 27.07
N ARG A 11 30.35 -6.65 26.55
CA ARG A 11 29.25 -5.98 25.86
C ARG A 11 28.96 -6.81 24.61
N VAL A 12 27.96 -7.68 24.69
CA VAL A 12 27.30 -8.18 23.50
C VAL A 12 26.34 -7.09 23.07
N GLY A 13 26.59 -6.50 21.92
CA GLY A 13 25.68 -5.54 21.32
C GLY A 13 26.35 -4.87 20.14
N ASP A 14 25.86 -5.20 18.95
CA ASP A 14 25.95 -4.40 17.72
C ASP A 14 26.95 -4.82 16.62
N GLU A 15 27.12 -6.13 16.38
CA GLU A 15 27.72 -6.66 15.13
C GLU A 15 26.78 -7.64 14.37
N SER A 16 25.49 -7.70 14.70
CA SER A 16 24.59 -8.71 14.12
C SER A 16 23.30 -8.19 13.50
N ARG A 17 23.11 -6.87 13.43
CA ARG A 17 21.93 -6.30 12.77
C ARG A 17 22.20 -6.17 11.29
N THR A 18 21.36 -6.83 10.51
CA THR A 18 21.37 -6.80 9.05
C THR A 18 20.13 -6.05 8.59
N PHE A 19 20.25 -5.35 7.48
CA PHE A 19 19.16 -4.64 6.85
C PHE A 19 19.09 -5.08 5.40
N VAL A 20 17.88 -5.08 4.86
CA VAL A 20 17.64 -5.39 3.46
C VAL A 20 16.73 -4.35 2.83
N LEU A 21 16.91 -4.15 1.54
CA LEU A 21 15.98 -3.48 0.66
C LEU A 21 15.41 -4.52 -0.31
N GLU A 22 14.11 -4.53 -0.44
CA GLU A 22 13.38 -5.38 -1.36
C GLU A 22 12.68 -4.51 -2.41
N GLN A 23 12.77 -4.94 -3.67
CA GLN A 23 12.05 -4.33 -4.78
C GLN A 23 11.60 -5.45 -5.73
N GLY A 24 10.28 -5.65 -5.85
CA GLY A 24 9.75 -6.77 -6.61
C GLY A 24 10.22 -8.12 -6.07
N GLU A 25 10.98 -8.87 -6.86
CA GLU A 25 11.59 -10.16 -6.50
C GLU A 25 13.06 -10.01 -6.04
N GLU A 26 13.64 -8.81 -6.16
CA GLU A 26 15.02 -8.55 -5.78
C GLU A 26 15.13 -8.25 -4.29
N CYS A 27 16.14 -8.83 -3.64
CA CYS A 27 16.53 -8.49 -2.29
C CYS A 27 18.01 -8.11 -2.24
N LEU A 28 18.28 -6.93 -1.69
CA LEU A 28 19.60 -6.34 -1.55
C LEU A 28 19.95 -6.19 -0.07
N PRO A 29 20.98 -6.88 0.45
CA PRO A 29 21.53 -6.57 1.77
C PRO A 29 22.15 -5.17 1.75
N ILE A 30 21.78 -4.33 2.71
CA ILE A 30 22.31 -2.98 2.84
C ILE A 30 23.02 -2.80 4.19
N THR A 31 24.18 -2.16 4.13
CA THR A 31 24.98 -1.78 5.30
C THR A 31 24.85 -0.27 5.51
N PRO A 32 24.37 0.21 6.66
CA PRO A 32 24.24 1.65 6.90
C PRO A 32 25.58 2.36 6.78
N LEU A 33 25.57 3.51 6.10
CA LEU A 33 26.68 4.45 6.12
C LEU A 33 26.87 4.96 7.55
N ARG A 34 28.11 5.25 7.92
CA ARG A 34 28.47 5.72 9.27
C ARG A 34 29.19 7.05 9.20
N GLY A 35 29.03 7.86 10.22
CA GLY A 35 29.75 9.13 10.37
C GLY A 35 29.78 9.61 11.81
N ASP A 36 30.54 10.68 12.02
CA ASP A 36 30.78 11.26 13.35
C ASP A 36 29.78 12.38 13.71
N GLU A 37 28.73 12.54 12.90
CA GLU A 37 27.75 13.63 12.99
C GLU A 37 26.32 13.09 13.11
N THR A 38 25.40 13.88 13.66
CA THR A 38 23.97 13.55 13.62
C THR A 38 23.47 13.51 12.18
N ALA A 39 22.38 12.79 11.91
CA ALA A 39 21.82 12.71 10.56
C ALA A 39 21.43 14.09 9.98
N GLU A 40 20.92 14.99 10.83
CA GLU A 40 20.62 16.38 10.46
C GLU A 40 21.88 17.16 10.03
N ASN A 41 22.97 17.01 10.79
CA ASN A 41 24.25 17.67 10.48
C ASN A 41 24.93 17.07 9.25
N LEU A 42 24.83 15.76 9.07
CA LEU A 42 25.24 15.08 7.85
C LEU A 42 24.53 15.68 6.63
N TYR A 43 23.20 15.85 6.71
CA TYR A 43 22.45 16.42 5.60
C TYR A 43 22.87 17.86 5.32
N ASP A 44 23.18 18.64 6.38
CA ASP A 44 23.59 20.06 6.31
C ASP A 44 22.66 20.86 5.39
N TRP A 45 21.39 20.95 5.78
CA TRP A 45 20.41 21.72 5.04
C TRP A 45 20.70 23.22 5.16
N ARG A 46 21.30 23.81 4.13
CA ARG A 46 21.84 25.19 4.17
C ARG A 46 20.84 26.29 3.86
N LYS A 47 19.76 26.31 4.64
CA LYS A 47 18.74 27.37 4.59
C LYS A 47 19.30 28.76 4.92
N ALA A 48 20.11 28.86 5.98
CA ALA A 48 20.63 30.14 6.47
C ALA A 48 21.60 30.81 5.48
N GLN A 49 22.20 30.04 4.59
CA GLN A 49 23.13 30.49 3.57
C GLN A 49 22.44 30.71 2.21
N THR A 50 21.10 30.62 2.15
CA THR A 50 20.31 30.71 0.90
C THR A 50 20.72 29.68 -0.15
N GLN A 51 21.26 28.54 0.31
CA GLN A 51 21.72 27.45 -0.53
C GLN A 51 20.65 26.38 -0.75
N TYR A 52 19.69 26.21 0.17
CA TYR A 52 18.50 25.34 -0.02
C TYR A 52 18.85 23.99 -0.67
N SER A 53 19.84 23.30 -0.11
CA SER A 53 20.39 22.05 -0.63
C SER A 53 21.10 21.31 0.49
N SER A 54 21.29 20.00 0.31
CA SER A 54 22.10 19.15 1.16
C SER A 54 23.59 19.40 0.85
N ALA A 55 24.28 20.17 1.68
CA ALA A 55 25.69 20.48 1.45
C ALA A 55 26.64 19.41 2.01
N GLY A 56 26.18 18.65 3.02
CA GLY A 56 27.00 17.67 3.73
C GLY A 56 27.04 16.29 3.07
N THR A 57 26.28 16.10 1.98
CA THR A 57 26.27 14.86 1.18
C THR A 57 26.84 15.06 -0.24
N THR A 58 27.53 16.18 -0.49
CA THR A 58 28.07 16.54 -1.81
C THR A 58 29.07 15.52 -2.37
N ASP A 59 29.75 14.77 -1.50
CA ASP A 59 30.62 13.64 -1.84
C ASP A 59 29.86 12.42 -2.39
N LEU A 60 28.56 12.31 -2.08
CA LEU A 60 27.70 11.19 -2.47
C LEU A 60 26.82 11.48 -3.69
N GLN A 61 26.54 12.76 -3.95
CA GLN A 61 25.63 13.21 -4.99
C GLN A 61 26.18 12.99 -6.41
N ARG A 62 25.27 12.82 -7.38
CA ARG A 62 25.56 12.71 -8.81
C ARG A 62 24.48 13.43 -9.59
N ASP A 63 24.85 13.97 -10.74
CA ASP A 63 23.92 14.64 -11.65
C ASP A 63 22.79 13.66 -12.03
N ASP A 64 21.56 14.18 -12.10
CA ASP A 64 20.37 13.46 -12.58
C ASP A 64 20.09 12.15 -11.81
N THR A 65 20.55 12.05 -10.56
CA THR A 65 20.50 10.83 -9.75
C THR A 65 19.82 11.08 -8.41
N SER A 66 18.80 10.29 -8.08
CA SER A 66 18.28 10.23 -6.72
C SER A 66 19.07 9.19 -5.92
N ILE A 67 19.48 9.50 -4.69
CA ILE A 67 20.13 8.56 -3.78
C ILE A 67 19.32 8.34 -2.51
N LEU A 68 19.35 7.11 -2.02
CA LEU A 68 18.75 6.70 -0.75
C LEU A 68 19.74 5.84 0.03
N PHE A 69 19.87 6.06 1.34
CA PHE A 69 20.72 5.23 2.20
C PHE A 69 20.30 5.25 3.66
N LEU A 70 20.63 4.18 4.37
CA LEU A 70 20.58 4.16 5.83
C LEU A 70 21.84 4.83 6.39
N TYR A 71 21.67 5.71 7.35
CA TYR A 71 22.75 6.34 8.09
C TYR A 71 22.67 5.97 9.57
N ARG A 72 23.81 5.59 10.14
CA ARG A 72 23.96 5.36 11.58
C ARG A 72 24.78 6.48 12.20
N ASP A 73 24.14 7.22 13.11
CA ASP A 73 24.77 8.34 13.80
C ASP A 73 25.73 7.87 14.93
N PRO A 74 26.48 8.79 15.57
CA PRO A 74 27.38 8.47 16.69
C PRO A 74 26.70 7.91 17.93
N GLN A 75 25.40 8.14 18.09
CA GLN A 75 24.59 7.60 19.18
C GLN A 75 24.15 6.16 18.87
N GLY A 76 24.31 5.72 17.63
CA GLY A 76 23.96 4.39 17.15
C GLY A 76 22.55 4.28 16.59
N GLU A 77 21.85 5.40 16.44
CA GLU A 77 20.50 5.47 15.89
C GLU A 77 20.54 5.42 14.35
N HIS A 78 19.51 4.82 13.75
CA HIS A 78 19.40 4.66 12.30
C HIS A 78 18.41 5.66 11.71
N TYR A 79 18.79 6.28 10.61
CA TYR A 79 17.98 7.23 9.85
C TYR A 79 17.97 6.83 8.38
N LEU A 80 16.88 7.11 7.69
CA LEU A 80 16.83 7.07 6.24
C LEU A 80 17.16 8.47 5.70
N VAL A 81 18.09 8.54 4.77
CA VAL A 81 18.46 9.78 4.08
C VAL A 81 18.09 9.65 2.60
N VAL A 82 17.42 10.68 2.08
CA VAL A 82 17.05 10.82 0.67
C VAL A 82 17.63 12.12 0.16
N VAL A 83 18.35 12.07 -0.96
CA VAL A 83 18.86 13.26 -1.66
C VAL A 83 18.57 13.12 -3.14
N HIS A 84 17.99 14.16 -3.73
CA HIS A 84 17.74 14.24 -5.16
C HIS A 84 18.80 15.11 -5.82
N ASP A 85 19.39 14.57 -6.89
CA ASP A 85 20.33 15.27 -7.77
C ASP A 85 21.63 15.70 -7.09
N ARG A 86 22.39 16.57 -7.75
CA ARG A 86 23.64 17.12 -7.26
C ARG A 86 23.59 18.63 -7.07
N TYR A 87 24.16 19.06 -5.96
CA TYR A 87 24.38 20.45 -5.68
C TYR A 87 25.54 21.00 -6.53
N ASP A 88 25.23 21.88 -7.50
CA ASP A 88 26.23 22.59 -8.30
C ASP A 88 26.58 23.94 -7.65
N THR A 89 27.67 23.94 -6.87
CA THR A 89 28.18 25.15 -6.21
C THR A 89 28.70 26.21 -7.17
N ASP A 90 29.12 25.81 -8.37
CA ASP A 90 29.76 26.70 -9.34
C ASP A 90 28.74 27.27 -10.33
N ARG A 91 27.47 26.82 -10.24
CA ARG A 91 26.36 27.19 -11.15
C ARG A 91 26.78 27.07 -12.61
N SER A 92 27.60 26.08 -12.89
CA SER A 92 28.04 25.75 -14.24
C SER A 92 26.92 25.11 -15.05
N GLY A 93 25.93 24.55 -14.35
CA GLY A 93 24.75 23.88 -14.87
C GLY A 93 25.10 22.56 -15.54
N SER A 94 24.37 21.50 -15.23
CA SER A 94 24.07 20.51 -16.27
C SER A 94 22.93 21.09 -17.12
N GLN A 95 22.89 20.80 -18.42
CA GLN A 95 21.79 21.27 -19.28
C GLN A 95 20.42 20.67 -18.90
N ASP A 96 20.42 19.67 -18.01
CA ASP A 96 19.29 18.82 -17.67
C ASP A 96 19.02 18.73 -16.14
N GLY A 97 19.74 19.52 -15.32
CA GLY A 97 19.61 19.49 -13.87
C GLY A 97 18.25 19.99 -13.38
N GLY A 98 17.93 19.66 -12.13
CA GLY A 98 16.63 20.00 -11.56
C GLY A 98 15.65 18.84 -11.69
N GLY A 99 14.43 19.04 -11.19
CA GLY A 99 13.37 18.06 -11.41
C GLY A 99 12.29 18.03 -10.35
N SER A 100 11.63 16.88 -10.27
CA SER A 100 10.58 16.60 -9.31
C SER A 100 10.53 15.12 -8.96
N ALA A 101 10.20 14.84 -7.70
CA ALA A 101 9.96 13.49 -7.20
C ALA A 101 8.79 13.52 -6.20
N THR A 102 7.98 12.48 -6.19
CA THR A 102 6.93 12.27 -5.19
C THR A 102 7.13 10.90 -4.56
N PHE A 103 7.28 10.84 -3.24
CA PHE A 103 7.26 9.58 -2.50
C PHE A 103 5.99 9.46 -1.68
N ARG A 104 5.30 8.32 -1.80
CA ARG A 104 4.39 7.85 -0.77
C ARG A 104 5.16 6.99 0.21
N PHE A 105 5.18 7.41 1.46
CA PHE A 105 6.11 6.92 2.47
C PHE A 105 5.36 6.40 3.69
N SER A 106 5.64 5.17 4.11
CA SER A 106 5.24 4.67 5.43
C SER A 106 6.49 4.21 6.18
N GLY A 107 6.64 4.63 7.42
CA GLY A 107 7.76 4.26 8.29
C GLY A 107 7.27 3.91 9.70
N PRO A 108 8.18 3.56 10.63
CA PRO A 108 7.81 3.28 12.01
C PRO A 108 7.17 4.50 12.69
N ASP A 109 6.20 4.27 13.57
CA ASP A 109 5.49 5.30 14.36
C ASP A 109 6.44 6.17 15.22
N SER A 110 7.61 5.64 15.58
CA SER A 110 8.63 6.37 16.33
C SER A 110 9.45 7.34 15.46
N GLY A 111 9.42 7.17 14.15
CA GLY A 111 10.15 7.99 13.20
C GLY A 111 9.40 9.27 12.85
N GLN A 112 10.17 10.29 12.46
CA GLN A 112 9.65 11.55 11.96
C GLN A 112 10.64 12.14 10.96
N TRP A 113 10.19 13.06 10.11
CA TRP A 113 11.12 13.82 9.28
C TRP A 113 11.86 14.85 10.15
N VAL A 114 13.14 14.60 10.39
CA VAL A 114 14.03 15.51 11.14
C VAL A 114 14.63 16.58 10.24
N VAL A 115 14.71 16.29 8.94
CA VAL A 115 14.97 17.29 7.90
C VAL A 115 13.83 17.22 6.90
N THR A 116 13.21 18.38 6.69
CA THR A 116 12.21 18.63 5.65
C THR A 116 12.75 19.78 4.81
N ASP A 117 13.35 19.48 3.67
CA ASP A 117 13.80 20.53 2.75
C ASP A 117 12.58 21.38 2.33
N ASP A 118 12.87 22.65 2.08
CA ASP A 118 11.93 23.70 1.74
C ASP A 118 10.71 23.92 2.66
N LEU A 119 10.60 23.30 3.85
CA LEU A 119 9.52 23.60 4.79
C LEU A 119 9.69 24.97 5.50
N TYR A 120 9.41 26.07 4.80
CA TYR A 120 9.48 27.44 5.32
C TYR A 120 8.57 28.45 4.63
N SER A 121 8.34 29.60 5.28
CA SER A 121 7.63 30.71 4.66
C SER A 121 8.53 31.41 3.63
N GLY A 122 8.30 31.17 2.34
CA GLY A 122 9.03 31.81 1.24
C GLY A 122 8.33 31.58 -0.09
N SER A 123 8.59 32.45 -1.07
CA SER A 123 7.96 32.35 -2.40
C SER A 123 8.52 31.23 -3.28
N ALA A 124 9.63 30.62 -2.87
CA ALA A 124 10.29 29.51 -3.56
C ALA A 124 10.07 28.16 -2.86
N ASN A 125 9.30 28.12 -1.76
CA ASN A 125 8.89 26.87 -1.14
C ASN A 125 7.75 26.27 -1.98
N TYR A 126 8.10 25.31 -2.83
CA TYR A 126 7.16 24.60 -3.69
C TYR A 126 6.85 23.18 -3.21
N ASP A 127 7.70 22.64 -2.34
CA ASP A 127 7.55 21.32 -1.74
C ASP A 127 6.24 21.18 -0.97
N ARG A 128 5.69 19.96 -1.02
CA ARG A 128 4.45 19.63 -0.33
C ARG A 128 4.70 18.46 0.61
N TRP A 129 4.53 18.74 1.89
CA TRP A 129 4.72 17.78 2.97
C TRP A 129 3.37 17.44 3.61
N ALA A 130 2.78 16.31 3.22
CA ALA A 130 1.54 15.81 3.79
C ALA A 130 1.84 14.65 4.76
N LEU A 131 2.19 15.04 5.99
CA LEU A 131 2.73 14.18 7.06
C LEU A 131 1.67 13.61 8.01
N ASP A 132 0.43 14.11 7.96
CA ASP A 132 -0.68 13.75 8.84
C ASP A 132 -1.54 12.58 8.32
N GLN A 133 -1.07 11.91 7.27
CA GLN A 133 -1.71 10.75 6.63
C GLN A 133 -0.75 9.55 6.58
N ASP A 134 -1.30 8.35 6.39
CA ASP A 134 -0.55 7.12 6.17
C ASP A 134 -1.07 6.37 4.91
N PRO A 135 -0.24 6.20 3.85
CA PRO A 135 1.14 6.68 3.74
C PRO A 135 1.22 8.20 3.72
N GLN A 136 2.31 8.75 4.27
CA GLN A 136 2.70 10.15 4.10
C GLN A 136 2.95 10.40 2.61
N GLN A 137 2.73 11.63 2.15
CA GLN A 137 3.10 12.01 0.79
C GLN A 137 4.02 13.22 0.85
N ILE A 138 5.17 13.10 0.18
CA ILE A 138 6.14 14.17 0.04
C ILE A 138 6.36 14.41 -1.44
N ASP A 139 6.13 15.65 -1.87
CA ASP A 139 6.39 16.10 -3.24
C ASP A 139 7.52 17.13 -3.19
N TRP A 140 8.61 16.85 -3.91
CA TRP A 140 9.80 17.69 -4.03
C TRP A 140 9.91 18.31 -5.41
N THR A 141 10.48 19.52 -5.50
CA THR A 141 10.92 20.10 -6.76
C THR A 141 12.07 21.08 -6.58
N TRP A 142 13.13 20.92 -7.38
CA TRP A 142 14.37 21.70 -7.26
C TRP A 142 14.84 22.23 -8.62
N ASP A 143 15.61 23.31 -8.57
CA ASP A 143 16.24 23.92 -9.74
C ASP A 143 17.53 23.19 -10.19
N ASP A 144 18.09 23.60 -11.33
CA ASP A 144 19.21 22.97 -12.02
C ASP A 144 20.58 23.03 -11.32
N PHE A 145 20.66 23.67 -10.16
CA PHE A 145 21.88 23.73 -9.35
C PHE A 145 21.63 23.40 -7.88
N ARG A 146 20.47 22.84 -7.55
CA ARG A 146 20.06 22.51 -6.18
C ARG A 146 19.83 21.01 -6.04
N THR A 147 19.78 20.59 -4.79
CA THR A 147 19.28 19.27 -4.41
C THR A 147 18.00 19.43 -3.63
N ASP A 148 17.27 18.33 -3.51
CA ASP A 148 16.13 18.22 -2.61
C ASP A 148 16.18 16.94 -1.78
N GLY A 149 15.19 16.72 -0.91
CA GLY A 149 14.98 15.47 -0.18
C GLY A 149 14.75 15.68 1.32
N GLY A 150 15.31 14.78 2.13
CA GLY A 150 15.15 14.87 3.57
C GLY A 150 15.72 13.70 4.36
N VAL A 151 15.49 13.75 5.67
CA VAL A 151 15.96 12.73 6.62
C VAL A 151 14.80 12.28 7.50
N TYR A 152 14.54 10.98 7.52
CA TYR A 152 13.52 10.36 8.34
C TYR A 152 14.13 9.48 9.43
N GLY A 153 13.69 9.66 10.67
CA GLY A 153 14.09 8.82 11.79
C GLY A 153 13.88 9.50 13.14
N PRO A 154 14.44 8.94 14.22
CA PRO A 154 15.13 7.65 14.27
C PRO A 154 14.18 6.47 13.95
N LEU A 155 14.70 5.43 13.31
CA LEU A 155 13.93 4.26 12.88
C LEU A 155 13.74 3.22 14.00
N GLY A 156 14.57 3.27 15.05
CA GLY A 156 14.59 2.27 16.11
C GLY A 156 15.35 0.99 15.72
N ASP A 157 15.33 0.01 16.62
CA ASP A 157 16.12 -1.22 16.52
C ASP A 157 15.58 -2.24 15.51
N SER A 158 14.25 -2.23 15.31
CA SER A 158 13.52 -3.08 14.38
C SER A 158 12.50 -2.19 13.69
N PHE A 159 12.61 -2.09 12.38
CA PHE A 159 11.75 -1.21 11.59
C PHE A 159 11.39 -1.82 10.25
N GLU A 160 10.37 -1.23 9.65
CA GLU A 160 10.02 -1.37 8.25
C GLU A 160 9.71 0.01 7.70
N VAL A 161 10.20 0.28 6.50
CA VAL A 161 9.88 1.47 5.70
C VAL A 161 9.41 0.99 4.33
N THR A 162 8.35 1.58 3.80
CA THR A 162 7.93 1.37 2.41
C THR A 162 7.88 2.70 1.67
N ILE A 163 8.31 2.69 0.42
CA ILE A 163 8.32 3.85 -0.46
C ILE A 163 7.74 3.44 -1.80
N ASP A 164 6.66 4.08 -2.20
CA ASP A 164 6.11 4.03 -3.56
C ASP A 164 6.57 5.31 -4.30
N PRO A 165 7.59 5.21 -5.17
CA PRO A 165 8.21 6.35 -5.81
C PRO A 165 7.44 6.79 -7.06
N ALA A 166 7.50 8.07 -7.36
CA ALA A 166 7.10 8.62 -8.64
C ALA A 166 8.11 9.71 -9.03
N PHE A 167 8.86 9.48 -10.10
CA PHE A 167 9.83 10.44 -10.63
C PHE A 167 9.33 11.03 -11.95
N ASN A 168 9.89 12.18 -12.33
CA ASN A 168 9.63 12.80 -13.63
C ASN A 168 8.12 12.96 -13.89
N GLU A 169 7.59 12.56 -15.05
CA GLU A 169 6.18 12.74 -15.42
C GLU A 169 5.16 12.18 -14.42
N ASP A 170 5.56 11.19 -13.61
CA ASP A 170 4.69 10.61 -12.59
C ASP A 170 4.70 11.41 -11.28
N ALA A 171 5.70 12.29 -11.08
CA ALA A 171 5.80 13.14 -9.90
C ALA A 171 4.73 14.25 -9.89
N ALA A 172 4.21 14.57 -8.71
CA ALA A 172 3.08 15.48 -8.55
C ALA A 172 3.41 16.93 -8.93
N LEU A 173 4.69 17.31 -8.99
CA LEU A 173 5.17 18.67 -9.27
C LEU A 173 5.88 18.81 -10.62
N PHE A 174 5.92 17.75 -11.43
CA PHE A 174 6.66 17.72 -12.69
C PHE A 174 6.31 18.88 -13.62
N ASP A 175 7.35 19.59 -14.11
CA ASP A 175 7.28 20.77 -14.98
C ASP A 175 6.35 21.89 -14.48
N GLN A 176 6.00 21.93 -13.18
CA GLN A 176 5.19 23.02 -12.61
C GLN A 176 6.04 24.23 -12.20
N HIS A 177 7.25 23.97 -11.71
CA HIS A 177 8.11 24.97 -11.09
C HIS A 177 9.52 24.96 -11.69
N TYR A 178 10.12 23.78 -11.80
CA TYR A 178 11.42 23.56 -12.39
C TYR A 178 11.37 22.42 -13.41
N GLU A 179 12.21 22.52 -14.43
CA GLU A 179 12.44 21.48 -15.43
C GLU A 179 13.60 20.58 -14.96
N GLY A 180 13.83 19.47 -15.65
CA GLY A 180 14.90 18.53 -15.35
C GLY A 180 14.38 17.13 -15.07
N ARG A 181 15.27 16.14 -15.07
CA ARG A 181 14.88 14.73 -14.97
C ARG A 181 15.88 13.94 -14.14
N ILE A 182 15.34 13.07 -13.29
CA ILE A 182 16.12 11.98 -12.72
C ILE A 182 16.19 10.85 -13.74
N THR A 183 17.38 10.29 -13.94
CA THR A 183 17.63 9.16 -14.84
C THR A 183 18.07 7.90 -14.12
N ASP A 184 18.41 8.01 -12.84
CA ASP A 184 18.82 6.87 -12.01
C ASP A 184 18.38 7.07 -10.55
N TRP A 185 17.96 5.98 -9.91
CA TRP A 185 17.68 5.95 -8.48
C TRP A 185 18.55 4.88 -7.83
N GLN A 186 19.39 5.29 -6.89
CA GLN A 186 20.43 4.44 -6.32
C GLN A 186 20.26 4.27 -4.81
N VAL A 187 20.58 3.06 -4.35
CA VAL A 187 20.77 2.74 -2.94
C VAL A 187 22.27 2.75 -2.66
N LEU A 188 22.68 3.48 -1.62
CA LEU A 188 24.07 3.47 -1.15
C LEU A 188 24.22 2.59 0.09
N SER A 189 25.31 1.83 0.14
CA SER A 189 25.59 0.88 1.21
C SER A 189 27.10 0.82 1.50
N GLY A 190 27.47 0.53 2.75
CA GLY A 190 28.85 0.24 3.12
C GLY A 190 29.64 1.45 3.62
N ASP A 191 30.85 1.63 3.10
CA ASP A 191 31.74 2.71 3.54
C ASP A 191 31.30 4.05 2.95
N ARG A 192 31.15 5.09 3.78
CA ARG A 192 30.68 6.39 3.29
C ARG A 192 31.63 7.04 2.27
N SER A 193 32.94 6.84 2.41
CA SER A 193 33.92 7.49 1.53
C SER A 193 34.01 6.83 0.15
N ASP A 194 33.55 5.58 0.04
CA ASP A 194 33.45 4.84 -1.21
C ASP A 194 32.30 3.80 -1.11
N PRO A 195 31.04 4.26 -1.16
CA PRO A 195 29.90 3.38 -0.94
C PRO A 195 29.64 2.52 -2.16
N ASP A 196 29.19 1.29 -1.91
CA ASP A 196 28.57 0.47 -2.93
C ASP A 196 27.29 1.16 -3.40
N ARG A 197 27.10 1.20 -4.72
CA ARG A 197 25.95 1.83 -5.36
C ARG A 197 25.19 0.81 -6.18
N THR A 198 23.90 0.68 -5.91
CA THR A 198 23.02 -0.21 -6.65
C THR A 198 21.87 0.60 -7.22
N SER A 199 21.75 0.63 -8.55
CA SER A 199 20.58 1.20 -9.21
C SER A 199 19.36 0.31 -8.96
N ILE A 200 18.23 0.94 -8.68
CA ILE A 200 16.94 0.30 -8.43
C ILE A 200 15.88 0.91 -9.36
N SER A 201 14.77 0.20 -9.56
CA SER A 201 13.70 0.65 -10.46
C SER A 201 13.07 1.95 -9.96
N MET A 202 12.89 2.92 -10.85
CA MET A 202 12.32 4.22 -10.52
C MET A 202 10.79 4.21 -10.36
N ASP A 203 10.12 3.15 -10.80
CA ASP A 203 8.67 3.02 -10.89
C ASP A 203 8.10 1.88 -10.04
N GLU A 204 8.95 1.17 -9.30
CA GLU A 204 8.53 0.08 -8.41
C GLU A 204 8.73 0.43 -6.93
N PRO A 205 7.76 0.07 -6.07
CA PRO A 205 7.86 0.34 -4.65
C PRO A 205 8.99 -0.47 -4.01
N ILE A 206 9.66 0.12 -3.03
CA ILE A 206 10.66 -0.57 -2.20
C ILE A 206 10.17 -0.78 -0.78
N ARG A 207 10.73 -1.79 -0.13
CA ARG A 207 10.59 -2.05 1.30
C ARG A 207 11.96 -2.19 1.93
N ILE A 208 12.22 -1.46 3.01
CA ILE A 208 13.48 -1.50 3.75
C ILE A 208 13.17 -1.98 5.16
N HIS A 209 13.84 -3.02 5.63
CA HIS A 209 13.61 -3.54 6.98
C HIS A 209 14.84 -4.19 7.60
N THR A 210 14.78 -4.37 8.91
CA THR A 210 15.74 -5.22 9.64
C THR A 210 15.54 -6.68 9.22
N GLY A 211 16.60 -7.37 8.80
CA GLY A 211 16.56 -8.74 8.28
C GLY A 211 17.71 -9.07 7.34
N ARG A 212 17.67 -10.24 6.69
CA ARG A 212 18.62 -10.73 5.66
C ARG A 212 17.84 -11.17 4.43
N CYS A 213 18.48 -11.25 3.27
CA CYS A 213 17.77 -11.74 2.07
C CYS A 213 17.45 -13.23 2.11
N GLU A 214 18.20 -13.99 2.90
CA GLU A 214 17.89 -15.38 3.23
C GLU A 214 16.71 -15.48 4.20
N ASP A 215 16.45 -14.41 4.94
CA ASP A 215 15.14 -14.15 5.50
C ASP A 215 14.30 -13.61 4.32
N GLU A 216 13.94 -14.49 3.35
CA GLU A 216 13.06 -14.08 2.26
C GLU A 216 11.85 -13.31 2.84
N PRO A 217 11.20 -12.41 2.09
CA PRO A 217 9.87 -11.90 2.45
C PRO A 217 8.83 -13.03 2.28
N GLN A 218 8.98 -14.10 3.05
CA GLN A 218 8.06 -15.21 3.20
C GLN A 218 7.56 -15.29 4.65
N SER A 219 7.51 -14.16 5.34
CA SER A 219 6.77 -14.05 6.58
C SER A 219 5.75 -12.94 6.43
N GLY A 220 4.62 -13.29 5.81
CA GLY A 220 3.42 -12.49 5.98
C GLY A 220 2.90 -11.71 4.79
N ARG A 221 2.94 -12.22 3.55
CA ARG A 221 2.11 -11.66 2.48
C ARG A 221 0.87 -12.52 2.27
N LEU A 222 -0.29 -11.94 2.49
CA LEU A 222 -1.60 -12.54 2.24
C LEU A 222 -2.06 -12.12 0.82
N ASP A 223 -2.41 -13.07 -0.07
CA ASP A 223 -3.07 -12.73 -1.34
C ASP A 223 -4.56 -12.48 -1.07
N VAL A 224 -4.96 -11.21 -1.17
CA VAL A 224 -6.28 -10.73 -0.81
C VAL A 224 -6.97 -10.18 -2.05
N ARG A 225 -8.23 -10.56 -2.29
CA ARG A 225 -9.05 -9.99 -3.38
C ARG A 225 -10.46 -9.70 -2.93
N ILE A 226 -11.06 -8.68 -3.51
CA ILE A 226 -12.48 -8.38 -3.31
C ILE A 226 -13.23 -8.91 -4.53
N PRO A 227 -13.97 -10.03 -4.43
CA PRO A 227 -14.66 -10.63 -5.57
C PRO A 227 -15.77 -9.73 -6.13
N GLN A 228 -16.21 -8.73 -5.35
CA GLN A 228 -17.20 -7.75 -5.75
C GLN A 228 -16.54 -6.66 -6.58
N GLY A 229 -16.81 -6.63 -7.90
CA GLY A 229 -16.20 -5.62 -8.78
C GLY A 229 -16.57 -4.17 -8.46
N ARG A 230 -17.73 -3.93 -7.83
CA ARG A 230 -18.14 -2.63 -7.29
C ARG A 230 -18.86 -2.79 -5.96
N VAL A 231 -18.61 -1.88 -5.02
CA VAL A 231 -19.19 -1.90 -3.68
C VAL A 231 -19.87 -0.57 -3.37
N ASN A 232 -21.06 -0.62 -2.77
CA ASN A 232 -21.72 0.56 -2.22
C ASN A 232 -21.36 0.69 -0.73
N PRO A 233 -20.52 1.67 -0.33
CA PRO A 233 -20.07 1.83 1.05
C PRO A 233 -21.21 2.07 2.05
N ARG A 234 -22.38 2.54 1.59
CA ARG A 234 -23.56 2.79 2.44
C ARG A 234 -24.47 1.59 2.61
N SER A 235 -24.16 0.47 1.96
CA SER A 235 -24.93 -0.75 2.14
C SER A 235 -24.81 -1.23 3.59
N ARG A 236 -25.91 -1.76 4.16
CA ARG A 236 -25.86 -2.48 5.44
C ARG A 236 -25.46 -3.96 5.27
N GLY A 237 -25.00 -4.32 4.08
CA GLY A 237 -24.63 -5.68 3.70
C GLY A 237 -23.25 -6.09 4.24
N LEU A 238 -22.78 -7.21 3.71
CA LEU A 238 -21.46 -7.74 3.98
C LEU A 238 -20.52 -7.46 2.80
N LEU A 239 -19.30 -7.10 3.13
CA LEU A 239 -18.19 -7.09 2.21
C LEU A 239 -17.53 -8.47 2.21
N ALA A 240 -17.43 -9.09 1.04
CA ALA A 240 -16.69 -10.32 0.87
C ALA A 240 -15.24 -9.98 0.51
N VAL A 241 -14.31 -10.67 1.15
CA VAL A 241 -12.89 -10.59 0.85
C VAL A 241 -12.35 -12.01 0.78
N ASP A 242 -11.78 -12.39 -0.35
CA ASP A 242 -11.17 -13.68 -0.58
C ASP A 242 -9.70 -13.62 -0.20
N LEU A 243 -9.28 -14.53 0.67
CA LEU A 243 -7.91 -14.81 1.02
C LEU A 243 -7.48 -16.08 0.28
N TYR A 244 -6.45 -15.97 -0.53
CA TYR A 244 -5.90 -17.06 -1.33
C TYR A 244 -4.68 -17.65 -0.64
N SER A 245 -4.60 -18.97 -0.73
CA SER A 245 -3.42 -19.75 -0.45
C SER A 245 -2.34 -19.38 -1.46
N THR A 246 -1.16 -19.08 -0.95
CA THR A 246 0.05 -19.00 -1.78
C THR A 246 0.85 -20.28 -1.56
N ASP A 247 1.82 -20.56 -2.43
CA ASP A 247 2.73 -21.71 -2.26
C ASP A 247 3.56 -21.61 -0.96
N THR A 248 3.65 -20.40 -0.40
CA THR A 248 4.44 -20.08 0.80
C THR A 248 3.60 -19.88 2.06
N HIS A 249 2.32 -19.53 1.92
CA HIS A 249 1.37 -19.36 3.02
C HIS A 249 0.06 -20.06 2.67
N PRO A 250 -0.03 -21.35 2.99
CA PRO A 250 -1.27 -22.07 2.85
C PRO A 250 -2.33 -21.39 3.71
N VAL A 251 -3.50 -21.12 3.14
CA VAL A 251 -4.56 -20.41 3.89
C VAL A 251 -5.01 -21.21 5.12
N GLU A 252 -4.77 -22.53 5.11
CA GLU A 252 -4.97 -23.42 6.24
C GLU A 252 -4.03 -23.18 7.43
N ASP A 253 -2.89 -22.53 7.21
CA ASP A 253 -1.91 -22.20 8.25
C ASP A 253 -2.15 -20.82 8.86
N VAL A 254 -3.09 -20.04 8.32
CA VAL A 254 -3.50 -18.75 8.89
C VAL A 254 -4.37 -18.99 10.13
N ASP A 255 -3.99 -18.40 11.26
CA ASP A 255 -4.88 -18.36 12.43
C ASP A 255 -6.05 -17.43 12.15
N HIS A 256 -7.19 -18.02 11.80
CA HIS A 256 -8.40 -17.27 11.52
C HIS A 256 -8.87 -16.38 12.69
N GLY A 257 -8.43 -16.67 13.92
CA GLY A 257 -8.71 -15.89 15.11
C GLY A 257 -7.93 -14.57 15.20
N THR A 258 -6.89 -14.38 14.38
CA THR A 258 -6.08 -13.16 14.36
C THR A 258 -6.45 -12.22 13.20
N ILE A 259 -7.17 -12.75 12.19
CA ILE A 259 -7.60 -11.98 11.02
C ILE A 259 -8.39 -10.73 11.40
N ARG A 260 -7.92 -9.58 10.92
CA ARG A 260 -8.54 -8.26 11.09
C ARG A 260 -8.17 -7.33 9.95
N THR A 261 -8.92 -6.25 9.76
CA THR A 261 -8.44 -5.11 8.97
C THR A 261 -7.35 -4.37 9.74
N HIS A 262 -6.56 -3.55 9.05
CA HIS A 262 -5.60 -2.66 9.69
C HIS A 262 -6.25 -1.72 10.74
N SER A 263 -7.51 -1.32 10.51
CA SER A 263 -8.33 -0.58 11.48
C SER A 263 -8.88 -1.42 12.65
N GLY A 264 -8.47 -2.69 12.77
CA GLY A 264 -8.85 -3.59 13.85
C GLY A 264 -10.20 -4.30 13.69
N VAL A 265 -10.86 -4.18 12.53
CA VAL A 265 -12.19 -4.75 12.29
C VAL A 265 -12.06 -6.24 11.99
N ARG A 266 -12.78 -7.07 12.74
CA ARG A 266 -12.77 -8.53 12.55
C ARG A 266 -13.86 -8.97 11.57
N PRO A 267 -13.63 -10.03 10.77
CA PRO A 267 -14.68 -10.60 9.95
C PRO A 267 -15.78 -11.16 10.84
N VAL A 268 -17.04 -10.83 10.53
CA VAL A 268 -18.21 -11.40 11.23
C VAL A 268 -18.50 -12.83 10.82
N LYS A 269 -17.89 -13.28 9.72
CA LYS A 269 -18.02 -14.64 9.23
C LYS A 269 -16.81 -15.03 8.38
N ILE A 270 -16.38 -16.27 8.51
CA ILE A 270 -15.30 -16.87 7.73
C ILE A 270 -15.85 -18.15 7.09
N ARG A 271 -15.60 -18.37 5.80
CA ARG A 271 -16.04 -19.56 5.05
C ARG A 271 -14.95 -20.05 4.12
N ARG A 272 -14.50 -21.30 4.31
CA ARG A 272 -13.76 -22.03 3.28
C ARG A 272 -14.65 -22.22 2.05
N GLN A 273 -14.14 -21.92 0.86
CA GLN A 273 -14.84 -22.16 -0.40
C GLN A 273 -14.59 -23.62 -0.81
N SER A 274 -15.62 -24.46 -0.80
CA SER A 274 -15.48 -25.88 -1.13
C SER A 274 -15.28 -26.16 -2.63
N ASP A 275 -15.54 -25.16 -3.47
CA ASP A 275 -15.41 -25.19 -4.92
C ASP A 275 -14.09 -24.59 -5.42
N ARG A 276 -13.26 -24.06 -4.52
CA ARG A 276 -11.94 -23.48 -4.81
C ARG A 276 -10.96 -23.88 -3.72
N ASP A 277 -10.11 -24.85 -4.04
CA ASP A 277 -9.02 -25.24 -3.15
C ASP A 277 -8.15 -24.02 -2.83
N GLY A 278 -7.76 -23.89 -1.56
CA GLY A 278 -6.92 -22.79 -1.10
C GLY A 278 -7.59 -21.41 -1.03
N VAL A 279 -8.92 -21.30 -0.94
CA VAL A 279 -9.59 -19.99 -0.76
C VAL A 279 -10.44 -19.93 0.50
N VAL A 280 -10.18 -18.93 1.33
CA VAL A 280 -11.02 -18.56 2.49
C VAL A 280 -11.72 -17.23 2.20
N ARG A 281 -13.05 -17.24 2.23
CA ARG A 281 -13.86 -16.03 2.11
C ARG A 281 -14.19 -15.47 3.48
N LEU A 282 -13.75 -14.24 3.71
CA LEU A 282 -14.01 -13.42 4.87
C LEU A 282 -15.20 -12.50 4.58
N PHE A 283 -16.04 -12.27 5.59
CA PHE A 283 -17.14 -11.33 5.48
C PHE A 283 -17.04 -10.27 6.57
N PHE A 284 -16.94 -9.01 6.17
CA PHE A 284 -16.95 -7.87 7.07
C PHE A 284 -18.28 -7.14 6.96
N ARG A 285 -18.72 -6.50 8.04
CA ARG A 285 -19.88 -5.58 7.97
C ARG A 285 -19.44 -4.31 7.25
N MET A 286 -20.17 -3.93 6.23
CA MET A 286 -19.88 -2.72 5.45
C MET A 286 -19.82 -1.45 6.31
N SER A 287 -20.62 -1.38 7.39
CA SER A 287 -20.64 -0.24 8.32
C SER A 287 -19.39 -0.11 9.17
N ASP A 288 -18.61 -1.18 9.29
CA ASP A 288 -17.50 -1.26 10.23
C ASP A 288 -16.16 -1.11 9.50
N VAL A 289 -16.13 -1.41 8.20
CA VAL A 289 -14.93 -1.27 7.35
C VAL A 289 -14.82 0.16 6.85
N ASP A 290 -13.64 0.74 7.01
CA ASP A 290 -13.35 2.07 6.50
C ASP A 290 -13.12 2.05 4.99
N LEU A 291 -14.01 2.69 4.23
CA LEU A 291 -13.98 2.79 2.78
C LEU A 291 -14.14 4.26 2.37
N THR A 292 -13.04 5.01 2.45
CA THR A 292 -13.03 6.48 2.44
C THR A 292 -12.78 7.15 1.08
N GLY A 293 -12.41 6.41 0.03
CA GLY A 293 -12.10 7.04 -1.25
C GLY A 293 -13.31 7.48 -2.08
N GLU A 294 -13.06 8.23 -3.16
CA GLU A 294 -14.12 8.76 -4.03
C GLU A 294 -14.56 7.75 -5.10
N GLU A 295 -13.61 7.10 -5.76
CA GLU A 295 -13.87 6.11 -6.83
C GLU A 295 -13.42 4.70 -6.46
N THR A 296 -12.40 4.58 -5.60
CA THR A 296 -11.84 3.31 -5.13
C THR A 296 -11.58 3.37 -3.64
N ALA A 297 -11.51 2.21 -2.98
CA ALA A 297 -11.03 2.08 -1.61
C ALA A 297 -10.15 0.84 -1.49
N THR A 298 -9.14 0.93 -0.64
CA THR A 298 -8.20 -0.16 -0.37
C THR A 298 -8.47 -0.71 1.02
N ILE A 299 -8.50 -2.04 1.12
CA ILE A 299 -8.63 -2.74 2.39
C ILE A 299 -7.33 -3.45 2.65
N ARG A 300 -6.73 -3.17 3.80
CA ARG A 300 -5.57 -3.87 4.32
C ARG A 300 -6.03 -4.86 5.38
N LEU A 301 -5.63 -6.12 5.23
CA LEU A 301 -5.83 -7.21 6.18
C LEU A 301 -4.51 -7.54 6.86
N GLU A 302 -4.64 -7.95 8.11
CA GLU A 302 -3.58 -8.49 8.96
C GLU A 302 -4.05 -9.83 9.52
N ALA A 303 -3.14 -10.78 9.63
CA ALA A 303 -3.35 -12.07 10.28
C ALA A 303 -2.03 -12.60 10.82
N GLU A 304 -2.08 -13.59 11.69
CA GLU A 304 -0.92 -14.37 12.13
C GLU A 304 -1.06 -15.79 11.59
N THR A 305 0.04 -16.43 11.25
CA THR A 305 0.06 -17.88 10.99
C THR A 305 0.04 -18.65 12.32
N ALA A 306 -0.28 -19.94 12.26
CA ALA A 306 -0.27 -20.84 13.42
C ALA A 306 1.12 -20.94 14.11
N VAL A 307 2.20 -20.55 13.40
CA VAL A 307 3.56 -20.50 13.93
C VAL A 307 3.96 -19.11 14.44
N GLY A 308 3.01 -18.16 14.50
CA GLY A 308 3.20 -16.82 15.07
C GLY A 308 3.77 -15.79 14.09
N THR A 309 3.77 -16.09 12.80
CA THR A 309 4.25 -15.16 11.77
C THR A 309 3.16 -14.15 11.43
N HIS A 310 3.42 -12.87 11.64
CA HIS A 310 2.48 -11.82 11.22
C HIS A 310 2.46 -11.69 9.70
N GLY A 311 1.29 -11.47 9.11
CA GLY A 311 1.12 -11.26 7.69
C GLY A 311 0.04 -10.26 7.33
N THR A 312 0.29 -9.53 6.25
CA THR A 312 -0.52 -8.46 5.73
C THR A 312 -0.85 -8.70 4.27
N GLY A 313 -2.00 -8.20 3.83
CA GLY A 313 -2.39 -8.21 2.42
C GLY A 313 -3.36 -7.10 2.12
N SER A 314 -3.41 -6.63 0.88
CA SER A 314 -4.31 -5.54 0.53
C SER A 314 -5.08 -5.81 -0.77
N ALA A 315 -6.29 -5.26 -0.85
CA ALA A 315 -7.13 -5.34 -2.02
C ALA A 315 -7.88 -4.03 -2.26
N THR A 316 -7.90 -3.59 -3.51
CA THR A 316 -8.61 -2.37 -3.94
C THR A 316 -9.95 -2.72 -4.58
N VAL A 317 -10.99 -1.97 -4.24
CA VAL A 317 -12.33 -2.12 -4.83
C VAL A 317 -12.85 -0.79 -5.35
N ARG A 318 -13.63 -0.83 -6.44
CA ARG A 318 -14.32 0.34 -6.95
C ARG A 318 -15.58 0.64 -6.15
N LEU A 319 -15.78 1.89 -5.79
CA LEU A 319 -16.95 2.35 -5.07
C LEU A 319 -18.06 2.78 -6.04
N VAL A 320 -19.30 2.56 -5.64
CA VAL A 320 -20.45 3.11 -6.37
C VAL A 320 -20.50 4.62 -6.10
N PRO A 321 -20.41 5.47 -7.15
CA PRO A 321 -20.42 6.91 -6.99
C PRO A 321 -21.71 7.38 -6.30
N ARG A 322 -21.60 8.43 -5.50
CA ARG A 322 -22.79 9.14 -5.02
C ARG A 322 -23.54 9.69 -6.24
N PRO A 323 -24.87 9.54 -6.33
CA PRO A 323 -25.64 10.35 -7.27
C PRO A 323 -25.35 11.81 -6.93
N ARG A 324 -24.71 12.54 -7.85
CA ARG A 324 -24.66 14.00 -7.77
C ARG A 324 -26.12 14.48 -7.75
N GLY A 325 -26.45 15.31 -6.77
CA GLY A 325 -27.81 15.58 -6.30
C GLY A 325 -28.87 15.68 -7.39
N GLY A 326 -29.99 15.00 -7.14
CA GLY A 326 -31.22 15.16 -7.89
C GLY A 326 -32.40 14.96 -6.96
N ARG A 327 -33.13 16.07 -6.72
CA ARG A 327 -34.43 16.22 -6.03
C ARG A 327 -34.40 16.60 -4.56
N ASP A 328 -34.19 17.90 -4.35
CA ASP A 328 -34.90 18.69 -3.34
C ASP A 328 -35.76 19.74 -4.07
N GLU A 329 -36.71 19.33 -4.92
CA GLU A 329 -37.78 20.24 -5.37
C GLU A 329 -39.09 19.48 -5.60
N ALA A 330 -40.19 20.13 -5.22
CA ALA A 330 -41.60 19.74 -5.31
C ALA A 330 -42.15 18.76 -4.25
N ASP A 331 -42.06 19.17 -2.97
CA ASP A 331 -43.11 18.86 -1.98
C ASP A 331 -43.58 20.16 -1.32
N ARG A 332 -44.02 21.10 -2.16
CA ARG A 332 -44.76 22.30 -1.78
C ARG A 332 -45.80 22.59 -2.83
N ASP A 333 -46.96 21.95 -2.69
CA ASP A 333 -48.25 22.54 -3.00
C ASP A 333 -49.33 21.71 -2.32
N ARG A 334 -49.53 22.00 -1.03
CA ARG A 334 -50.66 21.52 -0.24
C ARG A 334 -51.36 22.73 0.39
N SER A 335 -51.98 23.55 -0.44
CA SER A 335 -52.94 24.57 0.00
C SER A 335 -53.84 25.06 -1.15
N GLY A 336 -55.16 24.86 -0.98
CA GLY A 336 -56.24 25.39 -1.83
C GLY A 336 -56.75 24.36 -2.84
N HIS A 337 -58.04 24.10 -3.04
CA HIS A 337 -59.26 24.76 -2.61
C HIS A 337 -60.41 23.74 -2.77
N ARG A 338 -61.39 23.76 -1.87
CA ARG A 338 -62.68 23.06 -2.00
C ARG A 338 -63.68 24.03 -2.62
N GLU A 339 -64.22 23.71 -3.79
CA GLU A 339 -65.56 24.06 -4.32
C GLU A 339 -65.86 22.95 -5.35
N ASP A 340 -66.77 22.00 -5.09
CA ASP A 340 -68.22 21.99 -5.36
C ASP A 340 -68.64 22.21 -6.83
N ASP A 341 -69.73 21.52 -7.20
CA ASP A 341 -70.39 21.35 -8.51
C ASP A 341 -69.77 20.27 -9.44
N GLY A 342 -70.49 19.28 -9.99
CA GLY A 342 -71.91 18.98 -10.05
C GLY A 342 -72.19 18.19 -11.35
N GLY A 343 -72.79 16.99 -11.22
CA GLY A 343 -73.50 16.26 -12.29
C GLY A 343 -72.64 15.51 -13.32
N ASP A 344 -73.11 14.49 -14.04
CA ASP A 344 -74.33 13.67 -14.01
C ASP A 344 -74.11 12.64 -15.14
N SER A 345 -74.56 11.38 -14.96
CA SER A 345 -74.95 10.43 -16.05
C SER A 345 -73.85 9.96 -17.05
N LYS A 346 -73.83 8.77 -17.65
CA LYS A 346 -74.66 7.56 -17.73
C LYS A 346 -73.85 6.51 -18.53
N ASP A 347 -74.09 5.25 -18.22
CA ASP A 347 -74.30 4.10 -19.13
C ASP A 347 -73.53 4.03 -20.46
N ASN A 348 -72.78 2.94 -20.63
CA ASN A 348 -73.14 1.92 -21.62
C ASN A 348 -72.33 0.63 -21.37
N ASP A 349 -73.09 -0.39 -21.00
CA ASP A 349 -72.82 -1.80 -21.26
C ASP A 349 -72.79 -2.08 -22.78
N ASP A 350 -72.08 -3.14 -23.17
CA ASP A 350 -72.43 -4.14 -24.20
C ASP A 350 -71.09 -4.75 -24.71
N ASP A 351 -70.63 -5.91 -24.27
CA ASP A 351 -71.13 -7.30 -24.41
C ASP A 351 -70.76 -7.96 -25.76
N GLU A 352 -70.60 -9.29 -25.70
CA GLU A 352 -70.37 -10.28 -26.77
C GLU A 352 -68.92 -10.61 -27.17
N GLN A 353 -68.31 -11.72 -26.69
CA GLN A 353 -68.57 -13.16 -26.92
C GLN A 353 -67.97 -13.77 -28.20
N ARG A 354 -67.56 -15.06 -28.06
CA ARG A 354 -67.02 -16.07 -29.02
C ARG A 354 -65.50 -16.22 -28.89
N GLY A 355 -64.90 -17.32 -28.46
CA GLY A 355 -65.28 -18.74 -28.38
C GLY A 355 -64.09 -19.58 -28.90
N PRO A 356 -63.58 -20.61 -28.19
CA PRO A 356 -62.58 -21.58 -28.69
C PRO A 356 -63.31 -22.72 -29.47
N PRO A 357 -62.72 -23.83 -29.99
CA PRO A 357 -61.45 -24.50 -29.62
C PRO A 357 -60.72 -25.31 -30.77
N ASP A 358 -59.77 -26.15 -30.34
CA ASP A 358 -59.34 -27.47 -30.87
C ASP A 358 -58.52 -27.66 -32.16
N HIS A 359 -57.37 -28.37 -32.01
CA HIS A 359 -56.97 -29.66 -32.63
C HIS A 359 -55.42 -29.75 -32.77
N ALA A 360 -54.76 -30.66 -32.03
CA ALA A 360 -54.41 -32.05 -32.38
C ALA A 360 -52.90 -32.15 -32.77
N ASP A 361 -52.03 -32.78 -31.97
CA ASP A 361 -51.77 -34.23 -31.80
C ASP A 361 -50.79 -34.80 -32.86
N THR A 362 -49.59 -35.24 -32.44
CA THR A 362 -48.93 -36.49 -32.88
C THR A 362 -47.64 -36.78 -32.08
N ASN A 363 -47.77 -37.67 -31.09
CA ASN A 363 -47.12 -38.99 -30.91
C ASN A 363 -45.69 -39.35 -31.39
N GLY A 364 -44.98 -40.08 -30.49
CA GLY A 364 -43.94 -41.11 -30.75
C GLY A 364 -42.86 -41.19 -29.63
N ARG A 365 -42.98 -41.97 -28.53
CA ARG A 365 -42.71 -43.43 -28.32
C ARG A 365 -41.37 -43.91 -28.92
N ASN A 366 -40.46 -44.69 -28.31
CA ASN A 366 -40.45 -45.58 -27.13
C ASN A 366 -39.00 -46.08 -26.86
N GLY A 367 -38.70 -46.48 -25.61
CA GLY A 367 -37.84 -47.63 -25.19
C GLY A 367 -36.32 -47.51 -25.37
N ASP A 368 -35.44 -48.21 -24.63
CA ASP A 368 -35.60 -49.22 -23.57
C ASP A 368 -34.21 -49.49 -22.92
N ASP A 369 -34.29 -50.00 -21.70
CA ASP A 369 -33.37 -50.60 -20.73
C ASP A 369 -31.91 -51.01 -21.04
N GLY A 370 -31.08 -50.91 -19.98
CA GLY A 370 -29.76 -51.57 -19.90
C GLY A 370 -29.14 -51.56 -18.50
N ARG A 371 -29.61 -52.48 -17.63
CA ARG A 371 -29.07 -52.78 -16.28
C ARG A 371 -27.69 -53.44 -16.34
N GLY A 372 -26.87 -53.24 -15.29
CA GLY A 372 -25.70 -54.08 -15.01
C GLY A 372 -24.95 -53.66 -13.74
N GLY A 373 -25.32 -54.25 -12.60
CA GLY A 373 -24.62 -54.10 -11.31
C GLY A 373 -23.35 -54.96 -11.17
N PRO A 374 -22.66 -54.89 -10.01
CA PRO A 374 -21.29 -55.36 -9.79
C PRO A 374 -21.23 -56.83 -9.30
N PRO A 375 -20.02 -57.38 -9.05
CA PRO A 375 -19.69 -57.68 -7.65
C PRO A 375 -18.21 -57.58 -7.24
N GLU A 376 -18.06 -57.71 -5.92
CA GLU A 376 -16.92 -57.72 -5.01
C GLU A 376 -15.85 -58.80 -5.23
N GLY A 377 -14.67 -58.62 -4.60
CA GLY A 377 -13.91 -59.75 -4.01
C GLY A 377 -12.37 -59.69 -4.07
N PRO A 378 -11.63 -60.44 -3.22
CA PRO A 378 -10.67 -59.86 -2.27
C PRO A 378 -9.25 -60.47 -2.24
N GLY A 379 -8.34 -59.91 -1.41
CA GLY A 379 -7.17 -60.61 -0.82
C GLY A 379 -5.86 -59.82 -0.90
N ARG A 380 -5.28 -59.29 0.20
CA ARG A 380 -4.45 -59.90 1.28
C ARG A 380 -2.96 -60.14 0.94
N ARG A 381 -2.11 -59.53 1.80
CA ARG A 381 -0.77 -59.91 2.34
C ARG A 381 0.41 -59.93 1.35
N GLY A 382 1.43 -59.08 1.54
CA GLY A 382 2.59 -59.28 2.45
C GLY A 382 3.82 -59.70 1.62
N PRO A 383 5.07 -59.75 2.12
CA PRO A 383 5.59 -59.54 3.48
C PRO A 383 6.10 -58.12 3.78
#